data_AF-A0A8H7XZH6-F1
#
_entry.id   AF-A0A8H7XZH6-F1
#
_cell.length_a   1.000
_cell.length_b   1.000
_cell.length_c   1.000
_cell.angle_alpha   90.00
_cell.angle_beta   90.00
_cell.angle_gamma   90.00
#
_symmetry.space_group_name_H-M   'P 1'
#
loop_
_entity.id
_entity.type
_entity.pdbx_description
1 polymer ?
#
loop_
_entity_poly.entity_id
_entity_poly.type
_entity_poly.pdbx_seq_one_letter_code
_entity_poly.pdbx_strand_id
1 'polypeptide(L)'
;MALTYVNASCHCGLNAFRVAFKTESLPITDDFCHCTTCRHVSGQLAIHQTSIFGPPLAREPSRRQSRSQSASRSVSRQRSDEGLPQLNGSANGNGNTTPALLSPPTIEITSAPDVPYDLSDLTKYETYSPNVTLYFCSSCSALLFWVPHRPFEKEEHWTVSVGALERTEGIINLGYHIWVGDTVDGGLAHHLRTVDGKQLTLFKEGPGSEKLPTGWTASEQPEQPGSEDDDVLHAHCHCGTIKFDITRPTEASTLPSAPYPDLLYSHSTSHLSKISNPQDEKWWLRPVDTPTPTKYLAGHCMCNTCRLTSGFEIQSWAFIPLANIVSPDTCIPLSLAEEDRRPVGLKQYIASTGKYRESCGKCGATVFSWQIDTPDLVSVSVGLLDDKNGARAEDWLDWHTKRVSFKEKAVSQSIAKGLEDSMTTI
;
A
#
# COMPACT_ATOMS: atom_id res chain seq x y z
N MET A 1 -5.29 -27.99 -20.65
CA MET A 1 -5.88 -27.05 -19.67
C MET A 1 -5.65 -25.65 -20.21
N ALA A 2 -6.66 -24.80 -20.27
CA ALA A 2 -6.50 -23.42 -20.71
C ALA A 2 -5.97 -22.56 -19.55
N LEU A 3 -4.96 -21.74 -19.83
CA LEU A 3 -4.36 -20.82 -18.86
C LEU A 3 -4.60 -19.37 -19.29
N THR A 4 -4.83 -18.51 -18.30
CA THR A 4 -4.90 -17.06 -18.46
C THR A 4 -3.66 -16.47 -17.81
N TYR A 5 -2.92 -15.65 -18.56
CA TYR A 5 -1.70 -15.00 -18.08
C TYR A 5 -1.97 -13.55 -17.70
N VAL A 6 -1.36 -13.12 -16.59
CA VAL A 6 -1.42 -11.74 -16.11
C VAL A 6 0.00 -11.27 -15.84
N ASN A 7 0.37 -10.13 -16.42
CA ASN A 7 1.65 -9.50 -16.10
C ASN A 7 1.62 -8.87 -14.72
N ALA A 8 2.78 -8.82 -14.07
CA ALA A 8 2.96 -8.19 -12.78
C ALA A 8 4.32 -7.52 -12.69
N SER A 9 4.43 -6.50 -11.83
CA SER A 9 5.70 -5.81 -11.60
C SER A 9 5.77 -5.14 -10.23
N CYS A 10 6.99 -4.89 -9.77
CA CYS A 10 7.26 -3.98 -8.66
C CYS A 10 7.54 -2.55 -9.15
N HIS A 11 7.59 -1.58 -8.24
CA HIS A 11 7.71 -0.16 -8.58
C HIS A 11 8.98 0.19 -9.37
N CYS A 12 10.13 -0.41 -9.00
CA CYS A 12 11.40 -0.11 -9.66
C CYS A 12 11.56 -0.75 -11.04
N GLY A 13 10.67 -1.68 -11.42
CA GLY A 13 10.73 -2.38 -12.69
C GLY A 13 11.83 -3.45 -12.82
N LEU A 14 12.71 -3.61 -11.81
CA LEU A 14 13.69 -4.71 -11.78
C LEU A 14 13.00 -6.07 -11.81
N ASN A 15 11.87 -6.18 -11.11
CA ASN A 15 11.05 -7.38 -11.13
C ASN A 15 9.80 -7.14 -11.97
N ALA A 16 9.79 -7.70 -13.17
CA ALA A 16 8.66 -7.73 -14.08
C ALA A 16 8.49 -9.16 -14.62
N PHE A 17 7.34 -9.77 -14.35
CA PHE A 17 7.09 -11.18 -14.59
C PHE A 17 5.65 -11.38 -15.07
N ARG A 18 5.30 -12.61 -15.43
CA ARG A 18 3.92 -13.03 -15.71
C ARG A 18 3.55 -14.19 -14.79
N VAL A 19 2.27 -14.26 -14.41
CA VAL A 19 1.71 -15.38 -13.64
C VAL A 19 0.59 -16.04 -14.42
N ALA A 20 0.37 -17.33 -14.20
CA ALA A 20 -0.68 -18.09 -14.83
C ALA A 20 -1.81 -18.39 -13.86
N PHE A 21 -3.04 -18.40 -14.36
CA PHE A 21 -4.23 -18.88 -13.67
C PHE A 21 -4.94 -19.91 -14.55
N LYS A 22 -5.61 -20.89 -13.94
CA LYS A 22 -6.48 -21.80 -14.71
C LYS A 22 -7.69 -21.00 -15.19
N THR A 23 -7.92 -20.93 -16.50
CA THR A 23 -9.00 -20.09 -17.05
C THR A 23 -10.38 -20.50 -16.51
N GLU A 24 -10.58 -21.79 -16.27
CA GLU A 24 -11.82 -22.34 -15.70
C GLU A 24 -12.07 -21.97 -14.24
N SER A 25 -11.06 -21.50 -13.50
CA SER A 25 -11.21 -21.06 -12.11
C SER A 25 -11.41 -19.56 -11.96
N LEU A 26 -11.47 -18.81 -13.07
CA LEU A 26 -11.62 -17.36 -13.03
C LEU A 26 -13.09 -16.91 -13.04
N PRO A 27 -13.45 -15.85 -12.28
CA PRO A 27 -12.61 -15.16 -11.30
C PRO A 27 -12.42 -15.99 -10.02
N ILE A 28 -11.20 -15.96 -9.46
CA ILE A 28 -10.86 -16.66 -8.20
C ILE A 28 -11.53 -15.93 -7.05
N THR A 29 -12.29 -16.65 -6.23
CA THR A 29 -12.81 -16.08 -4.99
C THR A 29 -11.73 -16.16 -3.92
N ASP A 30 -11.29 -14.99 -3.46
CA ASP A 30 -10.10 -14.84 -2.62
C ASP A 30 -10.40 -14.05 -1.35
N ASP A 31 -9.40 -13.97 -0.46
CA ASP A 31 -9.49 -13.33 0.83
C ASP A 31 -8.49 -12.20 1.09
N PHE A 32 -8.88 -11.35 2.04
CA PHE A 32 -7.94 -10.51 2.77
C PHE A 32 -7.60 -11.18 4.11
N CYS A 33 -6.32 -11.42 4.34
CA CYS A 33 -5.82 -11.98 5.59
C CYS A 33 -5.37 -10.88 6.56
N HIS A 34 -5.87 -10.94 7.80
CA HIS A 34 -5.64 -9.93 8.84
C HIS A 34 -4.75 -10.37 9.99
N CYS A 35 -4.19 -11.59 9.94
CA CYS A 35 -3.42 -12.11 11.06
C CYS A 35 -2.23 -11.21 11.42
N THR A 36 -1.82 -11.24 12.70
CA THR A 36 -0.72 -10.41 13.20
C THR A 36 0.58 -10.62 12.42
N THR A 37 0.85 -11.85 11.99
CA THR A 37 2.04 -12.15 11.17
C THR A 37 2.00 -11.39 9.84
N CYS A 38 0.87 -11.45 9.11
CA CYS A 38 0.69 -10.77 7.83
C CYS A 38 0.81 -9.26 7.98
N ARG A 39 0.23 -8.70 9.05
CA ARG A 39 0.29 -7.26 9.34
C ARG A 39 1.74 -6.79 9.53
N HIS A 40 2.46 -7.41 10.45
CA HIS A 40 3.80 -6.97 10.85
C HIS A 40 4.89 -7.33 9.84
N VAL A 41 4.68 -8.34 8.98
CA VAL A 41 5.66 -8.69 7.93
C VAL A 41 5.53 -7.80 6.69
N SER A 42 4.36 -7.22 6.46
CA SER A 42 4.06 -6.41 5.27
C SER A 42 3.93 -4.90 5.55
N GLY A 43 3.57 -4.51 6.77
CA GLY A 43 3.15 -3.14 7.10
C GLY A 43 1.72 -2.80 6.64
N GLN A 44 0.91 -3.80 6.25
CA GLN A 44 -0.49 -3.62 5.85
C GLN A 44 -1.45 -3.97 6.98
N LEU A 45 -2.65 -3.39 6.98
CA LEU A 45 -3.72 -3.84 7.90
C LEU A 45 -4.29 -5.20 7.51
N ALA A 46 -4.26 -5.52 6.22
CA ALA A 46 -4.58 -6.83 5.68
C ALA A 46 -3.80 -7.04 4.38
N ILE A 47 -3.48 -8.29 4.06
CA ILE A 47 -2.79 -8.63 2.82
C ILE A 47 -3.71 -9.38 1.87
N HIS A 48 -3.53 -9.15 0.56
CA HIS A 48 -4.23 -9.85 -0.50
C HIS A 48 -3.21 -10.61 -1.34
N GLN A 49 -3.20 -11.92 -1.17
CA GLN A 49 -2.36 -12.86 -1.92
C GLN A 49 -3.27 -13.79 -2.68
N THR A 50 -2.95 -14.06 -3.94
CA THR A 50 -3.75 -15.00 -4.74
C THR A 50 -2.89 -16.15 -5.23
N SER A 51 -3.44 -17.36 -5.21
CA SER A 51 -2.75 -18.56 -5.67
C SER A 51 -2.59 -18.54 -7.19
N ILE A 52 -1.39 -18.83 -7.67
CA ILE A 52 -1.08 -18.92 -9.10
C ILE A 52 -0.84 -20.37 -9.51
N PHE A 53 -1.03 -20.66 -10.80
CA PHE A 53 -0.77 -21.97 -11.36
C PHE A 53 0.72 -22.12 -11.72
N GLY A 54 1.43 -22.95 -10.97
CA GLY A 54 2.88 -23.14 -11.13
C GLY A 54 3.70 -21.95 -10.61
N PRO A 55 5.02 -21.93 -10.87
CA PRO A 55 5.88 -20.82 -10.47
C PRO A 55 5.63 -19.57 -11.32
N PRO A 56 6.06 -18.38 -10.87
CA PRO A 56 6.10 -17.19 -11.72
C PRO A 56 6.98 -17.43 -12.95
N LEU A 57 6.63 -16.77 -14.05
CA LEU A 57 7.25 -16.97 -15.36
C LEU A 57 7.90 -15.69 -15.85
N ALA A 58 8.96 -15.82 -16.64
CA ALA A 58 9.58 -14.69 -17.33
C ALA A 58 8.56 -14.00 -18.24
N ARG A 59 8.55 -12.66 -18.23
CA ARG A 59 7.74 -11.87 -19.17
C ARG A 59 8.39 -11.95 -20.55
N GLU A 60 7.60 -12.14 -21.61
CA GLU A 60 8.15 -11.97 -22.96
C GLU A 60 8.66 -10.52 -23.11
N PRO A 61 9.83 -10.31 -23.73
CA PRO A 61 10.24 -8.96 -24.07
C PRO A 61 9.17 -8.38 -24.98
N SER A 62 8.48 -7.32 -24.52
CA SER A 62 7.50 -6.61 -25.32
C SER A 62 8.15 -6.32 -26.67
N ARG A 63 7.57 -6.78 -27.79
CA ARG A 63 8.02 -6.38 -29.12
C ARG A 63 7.98 -4.85 -29.14
N ARG A 64 9.12 -4.20 -28.88
CA ARG A 64 9.27 -2.77 -29.08
C ARG A 64 8.89 -2.56 -30.53
N GLN A 65 7.75 -1.92 -30.79
CA GLN A 65 7.52 -1.33 -32.10
C GLN A 65 8.72 -0.42 -32.33
N SER A 66 9.60 -0.84 -33.23
CA SER A 66 10.78 -0.11 -33.61
C SER A 66 10.30 1.21 -34.21
N ARG A 67 10.20 2.26 -33.38
CA ARG A 67 10.27 3.62 -33.89
C ARG A 67 11.69 3.78 -34.39
N SER A 68 11.87 3.58 -35.69
CA SER A 68 13.05 3.97 -36.43
C SER A 68 13.21 5.48 -36.29
N GLN A 69 13.94 5.92 -35.26
CA GLN A 69 14.51 7.25 -35.27
C GLN A 69 15.71 7.22 -36.20
N SER A 70 15.48 7.63 -37.44
CA SER A 70 16.55 8.04 -38.35
C SER A 70 17.26 9.23 -37.71
N ALA A 71 18.46 8.98 -37.17
CA ALA A 71 19.37 10.02 -36.75
C ALA A 71 19.87 10.76 -38.00
N SER A 72 19.22 11.87 -38.34
CA SER A 72 19.84 12.90 -39.18
C SER A 72 20.59 13.86 -38.26
N ARG A 73 21.93 13.80 -38.35
CA ARG A 73 22.83 14.80 -37.78
C ARG A 73 22.63 16.11 -38.54
N SER A 74 22.31 17.18 -37.84
CA SER A 74 22.70 18.52 -38.24
C SER A 74 23.11 19.33 -37.00
N VAL A 75 24.27 19.97 -37.14
CA VAL A 75 24.96 20.77 -36.14
C VAL A 75 24.72 22.24 -36.45
N SER A 76 24.23 23.02 -35.49
CA SER A 76 24.43 24.48 -35.38
C SER A 76 23.83 24.96 -34.05
N ARG A 77 24.63 25.23 -33.01
CA ARG A 77 25.21 26.53 -32.59
C ARG A 77 24.22 27.69 -32.35
N GLN A 78 24.21 28.14 -31.08
CA GLN A 78 23.95 29.51 -30.55
C GLN A 78 22.54 30.08 -30.83
N ARG A 79 21.76 30.65 -29.90
CA ARG A 79 22.04 31.76 -28.96
C ARG A 79 20.78 32.00 -28.11
N SER A 80 20.96 32.69 -26.98
CA SER A 80 19.97 33.39 -26.16
C SER A 80 18.96 34.24 -26.96
N ASP A 81 17.69 34.29 -26.55
CA ASP A 81 17.09 35.50 -25.95
C ASP A 81 15.63 35.29 -25.51
N GLU A 82 15.19 36.16 -24.61
CA GLU A 82 13.83 36.33 -24.08
C GLU A 82 12.76 36.57 -25.15
N GLY A 83 11.49 36.29 -24.80
CA GLY A 83 10.34 36.82 -25.54
C GLY A 83 9.06 36.02 -25.40
N LEU A 84 8.17 36.48 -24.52
CA LEU A 84 6.72 36.28 -24.67
C LEU A 84 6.26 36.77 -26.05
N PRO A 85 5.24 36.14 -26.65
CA PRO A 85 4.06 36.96 -26.94
C PRO A 85 2.72 36.25 -26.71
N GLN A 86 1.84 37.02 -26.06
CA GLN A 86 0.47 37.39 -26.41
C GLN A 86 -0.43 36.46 -27.24
N LEU A 87 -1.63 36.36 -26.66
CA LEU A 87 -2.94 36.01 -27.20
C LEU A 87 -3.20 36.52 -28.62
N ASN A 88 -3.72 35.64 -29.47
CA ASN A 88 -4.68 35.98 -30.51
C ASN A 88 -5.69 34.85 -30.67
N GLY A 89 -6.97 35.20 -30.55
CA GLY A 89 -8.08 34.29 -30.78
C GLY A 89 -8.47 34.22 -32.26
N SER A 90 -9.03 33.07 -32.68
CA SER A 90 -10.28 33.02 -33.47
C SER A 90 -10.70 31.57 -33.75
N ALA A 91 -11.88 31.26 -33.22
CA ALA A 91 -13.01 30.55 -33.83
C ALA A 91 -12.85 29.25 -34.65
N ASN A 92 -13.70 28.30 -34.24
CA ASN A 92 -14.46 27.32 -35.02
C ASN A 92 -13.77 26.04 -35.51
N GLY A 93 -14.00 24.97 -34.75
CA GLY A 93 -13.98 23.59 -35.23
C GLY A 93 -14.90 22.74 -34.36
N ASN A 94 -16.17 22.61 -34.75
CA ASN A 94 -17.11 21.65 -34.18
C ASN A 94 -16.59 20.23 -34.47
N GLY A 95 -15.95 19.61 -33.49
CA GLY A 95 -15.51 18.22 -33.52
C GLY A 95 -16.18 17.46 -32.40
N ASN A 96 -17.30 16.81 -32.72
CA ASN A 96 -17.96 15.84 -31.85
C ASN A 96 -17.02 14.62 -31.70
N THR A 97 -16.10 14.64 -30.73
CA THR A 97 -15.31 13.47 -30.34
C THR A 97 -16.00 12.77 -29.19
N THR A 98 -16.84 11.80 -29.55
CA THR A 98 -17.27 10.72 -28.65
C THR A 98 -16.02 10.12 -27.99
N PRO A 99 -15.96 9.91 -26.66
CA PRO A 99 -14.85 9.19 -26.06
C PRO A 99 -14.82 7.78 -26.64
N ALA A 100 -13.74 7.44 -27.35
CA ALA A 100 -13.52 6.07 -27.77
C ALA A 100 -13.40 5.23 -26.50
N LEU A 101 -14.42 4.39 -26.24
CA LEU A 101 -14.34 3.28 -25.31
C LEU A 101 -13.07 2.50 -25.66
N LEU A 102 -12.06 2.58 -24.80
CA LEU A 102 -10.89 1.71 -24.87
C LEU A 102 -11.43 0.28 -24.91
N SER A 103 -11.22 -0.41 -26.03
CA SER A 103 -11.57 -1.82 -26.11
C SER A 103 -10.85 -2.55 -24.98
N PRO A 104 -11.52 -3.47 -24.25
CA PRO A 104 -10.87 -4.15 -23.14
C PRO A 104 -9.60 -4.84 -23.64
N PRO A 105 -8.47 -4.73 -22.91
CA PRO A 105 -7.23 -5.35 -23.32
C PRO A 105 -7.43 -6.85 -23.50
N THR A 106 -7.02 -7.34 -24.67
CA THR A 106 -7.18 -8.72 -25.11
C THR A 106 -6.44 -9.65 -24.14
N ILE A 107 -7.13 -10.71 -23.69
CA ILE A 107 -6.49 -11.82 -22.98
C ILE A 107 -5.55 -12.50 -23.98
N GLU A 108 -4.25 -12.26 -23.86
CA GLU A 108 -3.27 -12.90 -24.73
C GLU A 108 -3.08 -14.37 -24.31
N ILE A 109 -3.64 -15.27 -25.13
CA ILE A 109 -3.33 -16.70 -25.06
C ILE A 109 -2.01 -16.89 -25.81
N THR A 110 -0.86 -16.74 -25.14
CA THR A 110 0.45 -16.92 -25.76
C THR A 110 0.87 -18.39 -25.75
N SER A 111 1.42 -18.90 -26.87
CA SER A 111 2.04 -20.23 -27.00
C SER A 111 3.53 -20.26 -26.61
N ALA A 112 4.00 -19.24 -25.88
CA ALA A 112 5.39 -19.07 -25.47
C ALA A 112 5.79 -20.12 -24.42
N PRO A 113 7.02 -20.69 -24.48
CA PRO A 113 7.48 -21.63 -23.47
C PRO A 113 7.47 -21.01 -22.08
N ASP A 114 6.99 -21.77 -21.09
CA ASP A 114 6.94 -21.37 -19.69
C ASP A 114 8.35 -21.41 -19.09
N VAL A 115 9.11 -20.35 -19.32
CA VAL A 115 10.43 -20.15 -18.68
C VAL A 115 10.19 -19.64 -17.26
N PRO A 116 10.66 -20.36 -16.23
CA PRO A 116 10.57 -19.88 -14.84
C PRO A 116 11.22 -18.51 -14.68
N TYR A 117 10.61 -17.67 -13.86
CA TYR A 117 11.14 -16.36 -13.53
C TYR A 117 12.41 -16.48 -12.65
N ASP A 118 13.40 -15.63 -12.92
CA ASP A 118 14.61 -15.57 -12.10
C ASP A 118 14.34 -14.76 -10.82
N LEU A 119 14.64 -15.36 -9.67
CA LEU A 119 14.41 -14.79 -8.34
C LEU A 119 15.64 -14.04 -7.80
N SER A 120 16.71 -13.87 -8.59
CA SER A 120 17.98 -13.28 -8.16
C SER A 120 17.87 -11.82 -7.68
N ASP A 121 16.92 -11.05 -8.21
CA ASP A 121 16.63 -9.66 -7.80
C ASP A 121 15.60 -9.58 -6.65
N LEU A 122 15.33 -10.71 -5.98
CA LEU A 122 14.47 -10.82 -4.82
C LEU A 122 15.27 -11.21 -3.57
N THR A 123 14.89 -10.64 -2.45
CA THR A 123 15.34 -11.04 -1.13
C THR A 123 14.37 -12.09 -0.58
N LYS A 124 14.92 -13.26 -0.25
CA LYS A 124 14.20 -14.35 0.43
C LYS A 124 14.13 -14.07 1.94
N TYR A 125 12.95 -14.20 2.53
CA TYR A 125 12.74 -14.14 3.97
C TYR A 125 11.96 -15.35 4.46
N GLU A 126 12.54 -16.09 5.40
CA GLU A 126 11.90 -17.22 6.06
C GLU A 126 11.31 -16.73 7.39
N THR A 127 10.00 -16.93 7.56
CA THR A 127 9.36 -16.58 8.83
C THR A 127 9.76 -17.57 9.92
N TYR A 128 9.50 -17.24 11.20
CA TYR A 128 9.79 -18.16 12.31
C TYR A 128 9.03 -19.49 12.20
N SER A 129 7.89 -19.48 11.50
CA SER A 129 7.22 -20.70 11.05
C SER A 129 7.86 -21.17 9.75
N PRO A 130 8.43 -22.38 9.68
CA PRO A 130 9.09 -22.90 8.48
C PRO A 130 8.13 -23.16 7.31
N ASN A 131 6.84 -22.88 7.50
CA ASN A 131 5.77 -23.23 6.57
C ASN A 131 5.53 -22.16 5.50
N VAL A 132 6.31 -21.07 5.47
CA VAL A 132 6.19 -20.07 4.39
C VAL A 132 7.52 -19.37 4.13
N THR A 133 7.82 -19.17 2.84
CA THR A 133 8.89 -18.29 2.36
C THR A 133 8.31 -17.08 1.66
N LEU A 134 8.84 -15.91 1.99
CA LEU A 134 8.47 -14.63 1.39
C LEU A 134 9.56 -14.16 0.43
N TYR A 135 9.17 -13.57 -0.70
CA TYR A 135 10.10 -12.93 -1.63
C TYR A 135 9.68 -11.48 -1.89
N PHE A 136 10.58 -10.55 -1.58
CA PHE A 136 10.37 -9.12 -1.84
C PHE A 136 11.51 -8.53 -2.68
N CYS A 137 11.23 -7.47 -3.42
CA CYS A 137 12.20 -6.85 -4.32
C CYS A 137 13.43 -6.32 -3.57
N SER A 138 14.64 -6.73 -3.99
CA SER A 138 15.89 -6.29 -3.37
C SER A 138 16.19 -4.81 -3.57
N SER A 139 15.47 -4.10 -4.44
CA SER A 139 15.56 -2.64 -4.58
C SER A 139 14.41 -1.92 -3.86
N CYS A 140 13.17 -2.03 -4.35
CA CYS A 140 12.04 -1.26 -3.80
C CYS A 140 11.28 -1.92 -2.65
N SER A 141 11.68 -3.12 -2.23
CA SER A 141 11.11 -3.86 -1.09
C SER A 141 9.65 -4.33 -1.25
N ALA A 142 9.06 -4.19 -2.44
CA ALA A 142 7.73 -4.73 -2.72
C ALA A 142 7.68 -6.23 -2.46
N LEU A 143 6.77 -6.68 -1.58
CA LEU A 143 6.50 -8.08 -1.35
C LEU A 143 5.77 -8.63 -2.58
N LEU A 144 6.32 -9.65 -3.23
CA LEU A 144 5.81 -10.14 -4.51
C LEU A 144 5.23 -11.53 -4.38
N PHE A 145 5.90 -12.45 -3.68
CA PHE A 145 5.46 -13.83 -3.56
C PHE A 145 5.42 -14.31 -2.12
N TRP A 146 4.41 -15.13 -1.82
CA TRP A 146 4.44 -16.04 -0.68
C TRP A 146 4.47 -17.46 -1.22
N VAL A 147 5.30 -18.29 -0.62
CA VAL A 147 5.44 -19.71 -0.96
C VAL A 147 5.16 -20.53 0.28
N PRO A 148 3.89 -20.92 0.52
CA PRO A 148 3.55 -21.82 1.60
C PRO A 148 4.15 -23.22 1.36
N HIS A 149 4.91 -23.70 2.33
CA HIS A 149 5.51 -25.03 2.32
C HIS A 149 4.56 -26.02 2.95
N ARG A 150 4.01 -26.92 2.12
CA ARG A 150 3.12 -27.99 2.56
C ARG A 150 3.88 -29.32 2.53
N PRO A 151 4.24 -29.92 3.69
CA PRO A 151 5.15 -31.06 3.75
C PRO A 151 4.72 -32.30 2.96
N PHE A 152 3.42 -32.43 2.68
CA PHE A 152 2.84 -33.60 2.01
C PHE A 152 2.59 -33.38 0.51
N GLU A 153 2.89 -32.18 -0.02
CA GLU A 153 2.68 -31.84 -1.42
C GLU A 153 4.02 -31.85 -2.17
N LYS A 154 4.02 -32.41 -3.39
CA LYS A 154 5.25 -32.53 -4.21
C LYS A 154 5.64 -31.24 -4.92
N GLU A 155 4.68 -30.33 -5.09
CA GLU A 155 4.86 -29.07 -5.80
C GLU A 155 4.75 -27.90 -4.81
N GLU A 156 5.60 -26.89 -5.00
CA GLU A 156 5.51 -25.65 -4.24
C GLU A 156 4.23 -24.89 -4.61
N HIS A 157 3.55 -24.36 -3.60
CA HIS A 157 2.42 -23.47 -3.81
C HIS A 157 2.93 -22.05 -3.94
N TRP A 158 2.68 -21.43 -5.09
CA TRP A 158 3.04 -20.05 -5.31
C TRP A 158 1.80 -19.17 -5.17
N THR A 159 1.94 -18.07 -4.44
CA THR A 159 0.98 -16.97 -4.48
C THR A 159 1.67 -15.71 -4.96
N VAL A 160 0.88 -14.79 -5.52
CA VAL A 160 1.33 -13.46 -5.92
C VAL A 160 0.55 -12.40 -5.17
N SER A 161 1.26 -11.33 -4.81
CA SER A 161 0.66 -10.16 -4.16
C SER A 161 -0.19 -9.40 -5.16
N VAL A 162 -1.49 -9.23 -4.87
CA VAL A 162 -2.46 -8.73 -5.85
C VAL A 162 -2.14 -7.30 -6.30
N GLY A 163 -1.49 -6.49 -5.46
CA GLY A 163 -1.07 -5.13 -5.81
C GLY A 163 0.03 -5.06 -6.89
N ALA A 164 0.73 -6.16 -7.16
CA ALA A 164 1.73 -6.25 -8.21
C ALA A 164 1.11 -6.54 -9.60
N LEU A 165 -0.12 -7.08 -9.65
CA LEU A 165 -0.78 -7.44 -10.91
C LEU A 165 -1.11 -6.19 -11.74
N GLU A 166 -0.91 -6.27 -13.06
CA GLU A 166 -1.34 -5.22 -14.00
C GLU A 166 -2.88 -5.20 -14.17
N ARG A 167 -3.57 -6.28 -13.78
CA ARG A 167 -5.04 -6.42 -13.87
C ARG A 167 -5.59 -7.35 -12.79
N THR A 168 -6.69 -6.94 -12.17
CA THR A 168 -7.47 -7.76 -11.22
C THR A 168 -8.87 -8.07 -11.74
N GLU A 169 -9.45 -7.23 -12.59
CA GLU A 169 -10.78 -7.42 -13.17
C GLU A 169 -10.90 -8.72 -13.97
N GLY A 170 -11.86 -9.57 -13.61
CA GLY A 170 -12.06 -10.90 -14.20
C GLY A 170 -11.05 -11.94 -13.73
N ILE A 171 -10.08 -11.57 -12.90
CA ILE A 171 -9.09 -12.46 -12.31
C ILE A 171 -9.46 -12.76 -10.87
N ILE A 172 -9.75 -11.72 -10.07
CA ILE A 172 -9.97 -11.81 -8.63
C ILE A 172 -11.36 -11.31 -8.26
N ASN A 173 -12.02 -12.04 -7.38
CA ASN A 173 -13.29 -11.70 -6.74
C ASN A 173 -13.09 -11.78 -5.22
N LEU A 174 -13.00 -10.65 -4.53
CA LEU A 174 -12.87 -10.64 -3.07
C LEU A 174 -14.17 -11.15 -2.44
N GLY A 175 -14.10 -12.27 -1.70
CA GLY A 175 -15.29 -12.91 -1.12
C GLY A 175 -15.41 -12.75 0.39
N TYR A 176 -14.28 -12.69 1.10
CA TYR A 176 -14.27 -12.77 2.54
C TYR A 176 -12.97 -12.24 3.17
N HIS A 177 -13.01 -12.07 4.47
CA HIS A 177 -11.86 -11.76 5.32
C HIS A 177 -11.56 -12.96 6.21
N ILE A 178 -10.28 -13.26 6.43
CA ILE A 178 -9.83 -14.32 7.33
C ILE A 178 -8.90 -13.77 8.40
N TRP A 179 -8.81 -14.51 9.52
CA TRP A 179 -8.02 -14.14 10.70
C TRP A 179 -8.42 -12.78 11.27
N VAL A 180 -9.71 -12.43 11.17
CA VAL A 180 -10.24 -11.18 11.70
C VAL A 180 -10.14 -11.17 13.24
N GLY A 181 -10.19 -12.34 13.89
CA GLY A 181 -10.07 -12.47 15.33
C GLY A 181 -8.77 -11.87 15.89
N ASP A 182 -7.66 -12.01 15.17
CA ASP A 182 -6.34 -11.49 15.55
C ASP A 182 -6.30 -9.95 15.63
N THR A 183 -7.23 -9.27 14.97
CA THR A 183 -7.24 -7.80 14.92
C THR A 183 -7.83 -7.17 16.17
N VAL A 184 -8.60 -7.94 16.96
CA VAL A 184 -9.36 -7.50 18.14
C VAL A 184 -10.48 -6.51 17.83
N ASP A 185 -10.31 -5.60 16.88
CA ASP A 185 -11.27 -4.54 16.54
C ASP A 185 -11.95 -4.75 15.19
N GLY A 186 -11.59 -5.79 14.43
CA GLY A 186 -12.05 -6.07 13.07
C GLY A 186 -11.11 -5.57 11.97
N GLY A 187 -10.03 -4.86 12.30
CA GLY A 187 -8.99 -4.42 11.37
C GLY A 187 -9.55 -3.68 10.15
N LEU A 188 -9.02 -4.01 8.96
CA LEU A 188 -9.52 -3.46 7.70
C LEU A 188 -10.92 -3.99 7.34
N ALA A 189 -11.35 -5.14 7.86
CA ALA A 189 -12.66 -5.73 7.54
C ALA A 189 -13.81 -4.85 8.05
N HIS A 190 -13.53 -4.03 9.09
CA HIS A 190 -14.44 -2.99 9.54
C HIS A 190 -14.64 -1.89 8.48
N HIS A 191 -13.60 -1.52 7.74
CA HIS A 191 -13.62 -0.47 6.71
C HIS A 191 -13.98 -0.99 5.31
N LEU A 192 -13.90 -2.29 5.05
CA LEU A 192 -14.23 -2.91 3.77
C LEU A 192 -15.29 -3.99 3.97
N ARG A 193 -16.55 -3.58 4.17
CA ARG A 193 -17.65 -4.50 4.53
C ARG A 193 -18.33 -5.11 3.31
N THR A 194 -18.28 -4.40 2.18
CA THR A 194 -19.03 -4.74 0.97
C THR A 194 -18.20 -4.41 -0.26
N VAL A 195 -18.20 -5.31 -1.24
CA VAL A 195 -17.61 -5.10 -2.57
C VAL A 195 -18.61 -5.58 -3.62
N ASP A 196 -18.82 -4.77 -4.67
CA ASP A 196 -19.80 -5.04 -5.74
C ASP A 196 -21.20 -5.42 -5.23
N GLY A 197 -21.64 -4.74 -4.15
CA GLY A 197 -22.94 -4.96 -3.52
C GLY A 197 -23.06 -6.25 -2.71
N LYS A 198 -21.99 -7.04 -2.59
CA LYS A 198 -21.94 -8.25 -1.77
C LYS A 198 -21.24 -7.97 -0.45
N GLN A 199 -21.92 -8.32 0.64
CA GLN A 199 -21.32 -8.29 1.97
C GLN A 199 -20.23 -9.36 2.08
N LEU A 200 -19.03 -8.95 2.48
CA LEU A 200 -17.91 -9.86 2.67
C LEU A 200 -18.12 -10.67 3.96
N THR A 201 -17.85 -11.97 3.91
CA THR A 201 -17.91 -12.80 5.12
C THR A 201 -16.69 -12.52 6.00
N LEU A 202 -16.88 -12.39 7.31
CA LEU A 202 -15.79 -12.24 8.27
C LEU A 202 -15.56 -13.58 8.96
N PHE A 203 -14.44 -14.24 8.68
CA PHE A 203 -14.02 -15.44 9.40
C PHE A 203 -13.07 -15.04 10.54
N LYS A 204 -13.35 -15.55 11.74
CA LYS A 204 -12.49 -15.35 12.92
C LYS A 204 -11.07 -15.83 12.67
N GLU A 205 -10.92 -16.98 12.02
CA GLU A 205 -9.66 -17.62 11.64
C GLU A 205 -9.66 -17.86 10.12
N GLY A 206 -9.24 -19.05 9.66
CA GLY A 206 -9.24 -19.41 8.25
C GLY A 206 -10.64 -19.57 7.61
N PRO A 207 -10.68 -19.82 6.28
CA PRO A 207 -11.93 -20.00 5.55
C PRO A 207 -12.81 -21.09 6.17
N GLY A 208 -14.09 -20.78 6.43
CA GLY A 208 -15.05 -21.72 7.02
C GLY A 208 -15.05 -21.81 8.55
N SER A 209 -14.22 -21.03 9.25
CA SER A 209 -14.26 -20.91 10.71
C SER A 209 -15.55 -20.24 11.21
N GLU A 210 -15.62 -19.97 12.53
CA GLU A 210 -16.63 -19.10 13.11
C GLU A 210 -16.78 -17.80 12.31
N LYS A 211 -18.04 -17.46 11.96
CA LYS A 211 -18.38 -16.24 11.25
C LYS A 211 -18.65 -15.13 12.26
N LEU A 212 -17.94 -14.02 12.12
CA LEU A 212 -18.10 -12.85 12.95
C LEU A 212 -19.18 -11.92 12.38
N PRO A 213 -19.94 -11.21 13.24
CA PRO A 213 -20.90 -10.22 12.79
C PRO A 213 -20.21 -9.01 12.14
N THR A 214 -20.99 -8.22 11.40
CA THR A 214 -20.50 -6.92 10.90
C THR A 214 -20.26 -5.95 12.05
N GLY A 215 -19.15 -5.23 12.01
CA GLY A 215 -18.77 -4.34 13.10
C GLY A 215 -18.25 -5.07 14.34
N TRP A 216 -17.83 -6.33 14.19
CA TRP A 216 -17.29 -7.12 15.30
C TRP A 216 -16.06 -6.45 15.93
N THR A 217 -16.06 -6.45 17.26
CA THR A 217 -14.91 -6.21 18.13
C THR A 217 -14.89 -7.33 19.18
N ALA A 218 -13.72 -7.68 19.70
CA ALA A 218 -13.60 -8.64 20.78
C ALA A 218 -14.23 -8.06 22.05
N SER A 219 -15.16 -8.81 22.66
CA SER A 219 -15.95 -8.38 23.81
C SER A 219 -15.22 -8.48 25.16
N GLU A 220 -14.09 -9.19 25.23
CA GLU A 220 -13.30 -9.38 26.44
C GLU A 220 -11.80 -9.38 26.07
N GLN A 221 -11.05 -8.44 26.62
CA GLN A 221 -9.59 -8.51 26.65
C GLN A 221 -9.16 -9.09 28.00
N PRO A 222 -8.09 -9.89 28.07
CA PRO A 222 -7.41 -10.07 29.34
C PRO A 222 -6.97 -8.69 29.83
N GLU A 223 -7.35 -8.30 31.05
CA GLU A 223 -6.72 -7.18 31.73
C GLU A 223 -5.21 -7.44 31.78
N GLN A 224 -4.47 -6.83 30.85
CA GLN A 224 -3.02 -6.70 31.03
C GLN A 224 -2.86 -5.75 32.21
N PRO A 225 -2.08 -6.12 33.25
CA PRO A 225 -1.83 -5.21 34.36
C PRO A 225 -1.23 -3.94 33.77
N GLY A 226 -1.92 -2.81 33.93
CA GLY A 226 -1.52 -1.53 33.37
C GLY A 226 -0.08 -1.23 33.76
N SER A 227 0.83 -1.35 32.79
CA SER A 227 2.17 -0.84 32.91
C SER A 227 2.11 0.68 32.80
N GLU A 228 3.02 1.37 33.49
CA GLU A 228 3.23 2.82 33.32
C GLU A 228 3.58 3.23 31.86
N ASP A 229 3.75 2.23 30.97
CA ASP A 229 3.98 2.31 29.51
C ASP A 229 2.71 2.64 28.67
N ASP A 230 1.56 2.90 29.32
CA ASP A 230 0.24 3.09 28.68
C ASP A 230 0.08 4.40 27.86
N ASP A 231 1.11 5.26 27.80
CA ASP A 231 1.07 6.56 27.11
C ASP A 231 1.93 6.61 25.82
N VAL A 232 2.29 5.46 25.27
CA VAL A 232 2.88 5.34 23.93
C VAL A 232 2.19 4.25 23.11
N LEU A 233 2.21 4.42 21.79
CA LEU A 233 1.77 3.38 20.85
C LEU A 233 2.99 2.69 20.25
N HIS A 234 3.15 1.42 20.59
CA HIS A 234 4.24 0.61 20.09
C HIS A 234 4.06 0.25 18.61
N ALA A 235 5.17 0.14 17.90
CA ALA A 235 5.19 -0.35 16.53
C ALA A 235 6.41 -1.22 16.28
N HIS A 236 6.21 -2.33 15.56
CA HIS A 236 7.32 -3.20 15.18
C HIS A 236 7.07 -4.00 13.91
N CYS A 237 8.14 -4.31 13.18
CA CYS A 237 8.09 -5.29 12.11
C CYS A 237 8.14 -6.73 12.63
N HIS A 238 7.79 -7.69 11.78
CA HIS A 238 7.73 -9.11 12.14
C HIS A 238 9.08 -9.67 12.65
N CYS A 239 10.20 -9.27 12.04
CA CYS A 239 11.51 -9.76 12.46
C CYS A 239 12.09 -9.04 13.70
N GLY A 240 11.44 -7.98 14.17
CA GLY A 240 11.86 -7.20 15.33
C GLY A 240 13.07 -6.28 15.11
N THR A 241 13.64 -6.22 13.89
CA THR A 241 14.76 -5.31 13.57
C THR A 241 14.33 -3.84 13.63
N ILE A 242 13.13 -3.54 13.16
CA ILE A 242 12.51 -2.21 13.28
C ILE A 242 11.51 -2.24 14.42
N LYS A 243 11.73 -1.33 15.38
CA LYS A 243 10.84 -0.99 16.48
C LYS A 243 10.88 0.50 16.72
N PHE A 244 9.75 1.11 17.03
CA PHE A 244 9.63 2.51 17.42
C PHE A 244 8.33 2.72 18.17
N ASP A 245 8.28 3.77 18.96
CA ASP A 245 7.07 4.16 19.69
C ASP A 245 6.55 5.49 19.15
N ILE A 246 5.24 5.67 19.28
CA ILE A 246 4.54 6.90 18.93
C ILE A 246 4.01 7.54 20.20
N THR A 247 4.36 8.79 20.44
CA THR A 247 3.87 9.56 21.59
C THR A 247 2.58 10.31 21.24
N ARG A 248 1.82 10.72 22.27
CA ARG A 248 0.66 11.61 22.10
C ARG A 248 1.06 12.94 21.47
N PRO A 249 0.13 13.66 20.81
CA PRO A 249 0.42 15.01 20.34
C PRO A 249 0.96 15.90 21.45
N THR A 250 2.00 16.66 21.14
CA THR A 250 2.65 17.64 22.01
C THR A 250 2.72 18.99 21.30
N GLU A 251 3.27 20.01 21.96
CA GLU A 251 3.55 21.29 21.32
C GLU A 251 4.44 21.13 20.07
N ALA A 252 5.43 20.23 20.11
CA ALA A 252 6.31 19.93 18.99
C ALA A 252 5.55 19.35 17.77
N SER A 253 4.42 18.69 18.00
CA SER A 253 3.58 18.13 16.93
C SER A 253 2.93 19.19 16.03
N THR A 254 2.93 20.46 16.47
CA THR A 254 2.37 21.59 15.72
C THR A 254 3.41 22.27 14.82
N LEU A 255 4.70 21.97 14.99
CA LEU A 255 5.79 22.63 14.28
C LEU A 255 5.85 22.32 12.77
N PRO A 256 5.61 21.07 12.29
CA PRO A 256 5.65 20.80 10.87
C PRO A 256 4.63 21.64 10.11
N SER A 257 4.90 21.88 8.82
CA SER A 257 3.94 22.43 7.86
C SER A 257 3.83 21.48 6.68
N ALA A 258 2.62 21.24 6.20
CA ALA A 258 2.40 20.35 5.07
C ALA A 258 1.18 20.73 4.22
N PRO A 259 1.25 20.58 2.89
CA PRO A 259 0.08 20.66 2.03
C PRO A 259 -0.91 19.56 2.40
N TYR A 260 -2.18 19.74 2.06
CA TYR A 260 -3.15 18.68 2.31
C TYR A 260 -2.87 17.44 1.45
N PRO A 261 -3.04 16.23 2.03
CA PRO A 261 -2.92 14.99 1.29
C PRO A 261 -4.14 14.79 0.38
N ASP A 262 -3.99 13.93 -0.62
CA ASP A 262 -5.11 13.52 -1.49
C ASP A 262 -6.30 12.97 -0.68
N LEU A 263 -6.01 12.40 0.50
CA LEU A 263 -7.01 11.93 1.46
C LEU A 263 -8.04 13.00 1.83
N LEU A 264 -7.62 14.25 2.03
CA LEU A 264 -8.50 15.34 2.44
C LEU A 264 -9.00 16.15 1.23
N TYR A 265 -8.12 16.37 0.25
CA TYR A 265 -8.46 17.08 -0.99
C TYR A 265 -7.86 16.36 -2.18
N SER A 266 -8.72 15.81 -3.04
CA SER A 266 -8.30 15.13 -4.27
C SER A 266 -7.33 16.00 -5.08
N HIS A 267 -6.14 15.49 -5.36
CA HIS A 267 -5.10 16.18 -6.11
C HIS A 267 -5.45 16.33 -7.60
N SER A 268 -6.39 15.53 -8.10
CA SER A 268 -6.83 15.58 -9.51
C SER A 268 -7.91 16.64 -9.76
N THR A 269 -8.66 17.05 -8.73
CA THR A 269 -9.84 17.92 -8.90
C THR A 269 -9.81 19.18 -8.04
N SER A 270 -8.99 19.23 -6.99
CA SER A 270 -8.89 20.39 -6.10
C SER A 270 -7.86 21.39 -6.63
N HIS A 271 -8.13 22.69 -6.43
CA HIS A 271 -7.20 23.73 -6.86
C HIS A 271 -5.92 23.75 -6.01
N LEU A 272 -4.77 23.99 -6.64
CA LEU A 272 -3.47 23.99 -5.96
C LEU A 272 -3.39 25.00 -4.82
N SER A 273 -4.05 26.16 -4.93
CA SER A 273 -4.07 27.15 -3.84
C SER A 273 -4.75 26.61 -2.57
N LYS A 274 -5.72 25.70 -2.69
CA LYS A 274 -6.30 25.03 -1.51
C LYS A 274 -5.39 23.91 -1.01
N ILE A 275 -4.88 23.07 -1.91
CA ILE A 275 -3.98 21.95 -1.56
C ILE A 275 -2.72 22.46 -0.84
N SER A 276 -2.19 23.62 -1.22
CA SER A 276 -0.99 24.21 -0.62
C SER A 276 -1.12 24.53 0.87
N ASN A 277 -2.33 24.49 1.44
CA ASN A 277 -2.59 24.77 2.85
C ASN A 277 -2.01 26.12 3.33
N PRO A 278 -2.42 27.26 2.74
CA PRO A 278 -1.81 28.55 3.05
C PRO A 278 -2.12 29.06 4.47
N GLN A 279 -3.11 28.47 5.15
CA GLN A 279 -3.42 28.72 6.55
C GLN A 279 -2.58 27.86 7.51
N ASP A 280 -1.76 26.96 6.98
CA ASP A 280 -0.93 26.03 7.76
C ASP A 280 -1.74 25.22 8.79
N GLU A 281 -2.93 24.77 8.38
CA GLU A 281 -3.78 23.92 9.22
C GLU A 281 -3.06 22.61 9.53
N LYS A 282 -2.99 22.25 10.82
CA LYS A 282 -2.34 21.03 11.32
C LYS A 282 -3.25 19.83 11.17
N TRP A 283 -3.62 19.53 9.93
CA TRP A 283 -4.65 18.56 9.56
C TRP A 283 -4.37 17.12 10.02
N TRP A 284 -3.13 16.81 10.40
CA TRP A 284 -2.76 15.53 11.00
C TRP A 284 -3.12 15.42 12.48
N LEU A 285 -3.35 16.53 13.20
CA LEU A 285 -3.74 16.54 14.61
C LEU A 285 -5.25 16.46 14.76
N ARG A 286 -5.70 15.58 15.66
CA ARG A 286 -7.12 15.22 15.79
C ARG A 286 -7.57 15.19 17.27
N PRO A 287 -8.81 15.62 17.58
CA PRO A 287 -9.77 16.30 16.70
C PRO A 287 -9.23 17.60 16.10
N VAL A 288 -9.81 18.08 15.01
CA VAL A 288 -9.42 19.38 14.43
C VAL A 288 -9.93 20.53 15.30
N ASP A 289 -9.33 21.72 15.17
CA ASP A 289 -9.77 22.96 15.81
C ASP A 289 -9.85 22.92 17.35
N THR A 290 -9.09 22.03 17.98
CA THR A 290 -8.98 21.91 19.45
C THR A 290 -7.58 22.34 19.93
N PRO A 291 -7.47 23.02 21.09
CA PRO A 291 -6.17 23.35 21.67
C PRO A 291 -5.42 22.13 22.19
N THR A 292 -6.10 20.99 22.40
CA THR A 292 -5.52 19.77 22.97
C THR A 292 -5.84 18.55 22.10
N PRO A 293 -5.20 18.42 20.92
CA PRO A 293 -5.36 17.23 20.09
C PRO A 293 -4.78 16.01 20.81
N THR A 294 -5.40 14.86 20.62
CA THR A 294 -5.03 13.60 21.30
C THR A 294 -4.72 12.46 20.35
N LYS A 295 -5.05 12.63 19.06
CA LYS A 295 -4.94 11.62 18.00
C LYS A 295 -4.26 12.16 16.75
N TYR A 296 -3.88 11.24 15.88
CA TYR A 296 -3.36 11.54 14.54
C TYR A 296 -4.35 11.14 13.45
N LEU A 297 -4.33 11.84 12.31
CA LEU A 297 -5.12 11.45 11.14
C LEU A 297 -4.59 10.14 10.57
N ALA A 298 -5.50 9.24 10.20
CA ALA A 298 -5.20 8.04 9.43
C ALA A 298 -6.13 7.87 8.23
N GLY A 299 -5.69 7.10 7.23
CA GLY A 299 -6.53 6.77 6.08
C GLY A 299 -5.89 5.79 5.11
N HIS A 300 -6.66 5.39 4.11
CA HIS A 300 -6.25 4.42 3.10
C HIS A 300 -5.78 5.12 1.83
N CYS A 301 -4.78 4.51 1.16
CA CYS A 301 -4.25 4.95 -0.12
C CYS A 301 -4.18 3.77 -1.09
N MET A 302 -4.63 3.99 -2.33
CA MET A 302 -4.65 2.99 -3.40
C MET A 302 -3.89 3.47 -4.65
N CYS A 303 -2.91 4.36 -4.48
CA CYS A 303 -2.11 4.85 -5.60
C CYS A 303 -1.15 3.77 -6.17
N ASN A 304 -0.75 3.93 -7.43
CA ASN A 304 0.21 3.03 -8.09
C ASN A 304 1.51 2.89 -7.29
N THR A 305 2.04 3.98 -6.73
CA THR A 305 3.28 3.92 -5.96
C THR A 305 3.14 3.03 -4.74
N CYS A 306 2.11 3.25 -3.90
CA CYS A 306 1.88 2.44 -2.71
C CYS A 306 1.79 0.95 -3.06
N ARG A 307 0.91 0.57 -3.99
CA ARG A 307 0.73 -0.85 -4.31
C ARG A 307 1.96 -1.51 -4.92
N LEU A 308 2.73 -0.77 -5.72
CA LEU A 308 3.91 -1.32 -6.39
C LEU A 308 5.16 -1.31 -5.50
N THR A 309 5.19 -0.51 -4.43
CA THR A 309 6.28 -0.53 -3.42
C THR A 309 5.98 -1.45 -2.24
N SER A 310 4.71 -1.71 -1.92
CA SER A 310 4.34 -2.64 -0.84
C SER A 310 4.03 -4.05 -1.35
N GLY A 311 3.46 -4.17 -2.57
CA GLY A 311 2.88 -5.39 -3.11
C GLY A 311 1.35 -5.47 -3.01
N PHE A 312 0.68 -4.50 -2.36
CA PHE A 312 -0.71 -4.65 -1.91
C PHE A 312 -1.66 -3.54 -2.37
N GLU A 313 -2.92 -3.94 -2.58
CA GLU A 313 -4.09 -3.14 -3.00
C GLU A 313 -4.18 -1.76 -2.35
N ILE A 314 -4.04 -1.81 -1.03
CA ILE A 314 -4.41 -0.78 -0.08
C ILE A 314 -3.24 -0.62 0.86
N GLN A 315 -2.77 0.61 1.04
CA GLN A 315 -1.86 0.96 2.10
C GLN A 315 -2.55 1.91 3.09
N SER A 316 -2.59 1.51 4.35
CA SER A 316 -3.06 2.36 5.45
C SER A 316 -1.89 3.17 6.01
N TRP A 317 -2.08 4.49 6.11
CA TRP A 317 -1.10 5.43 6.63
C TRP A 317 -1.68 6.21 7.81
N ALA A 318 -0.89 6.38 8.87
CA ALA A 318 -1.08 7.40 9.89
C ALA A 318 -0.10 8.55 9.65
N PHE A 319 -0.55 9.81 9.75
CA PHE A 319 0.30 10.98 9.52
C PHE A 319 0.81 11.51 10.85
N ILE A 320 2.09 11.29 11.14
CA ILE A 320 2.68 11.50 12.46
C ILE A 320 3.91 12.42 12.33
N PRO A 321 4.00 13.51 13.11
CA PRO A 321 5.21 14.31 13.17
C PRO A 321 6.41 13.47 13.60
N LEU A 322 7.57 13.69 12.97
CA LEU A 322 8.77 12.93 13.28
C LEU A 322 9.21 13.11 14.75
N ALA A 323 8.92 14.27 15.35
CA ALA A 323 9.12 14.55 16.78
C ALA A 323 8.35 13.61 17.71
N ASN A 324 7.30 12.94 17.22
CA ASN A 324 6.48 12.00 17.99
C ASN A 324 6.78 10.54 17.67
N ILE A 325 7.76 10.26 16.80
CA ILE A 325 8.22 8.90 16.51
C ILE A 325 9.56 8.73 17.21
N VAL A 326 9.62 7.90 18.25
CA VAL A 326 10.78 7.81 19.13
C VAL A 326 11.37 6.41 19.16
N SER A 327 12.67 6.34 19.48
CA SER A 327 13.32 5.06 19.80
C SER A 327 12.78 4.53 21.13
N PRO A 328 12.38 3.25 21.25
CA PRO A 328 11.77 2.72 22.48
C PRO A 328 12.71 2.78 23.68
N ASP A 329 14.00 2.57 23.46
CA ASP A 329 14.98 2.48 24.56
C ASP A 329 15.42 3.86 25.09
N THR A 330 15.34 4.90 24.25
CA THR A 330 15.91 6.22 24.56
C THR A 330 14.87 7.34 24.63
N CYS A 331 13.66 7.10 24.11
CA CYS A 331 12.61 8.09 23.89
C CYS A 331 13.07 9.29 23.03
N ILE A 332 14.17 9.15 22.29
CA ILE A 332 14.69 10.20 21.41
C ILE A 332 13.96 10.11 20.06
N PRO A 333 13.46 11.24 19.50
CA PRO A 333 12.88 11.27 18.18
C PRO A 333 13.81 10.72 17.10
N LEU A 334 13.25 9.93 16.19
CA LEU A 334 14.00 9.37 15.06
C LEU A 334 14.41 10.48 14.08
N SER A 335 15.46 10.24 13.30
CA SER A 335 15.78 11.04 12.13
C SER A 335 15.77 10.16 10.89
N LEU A 336 15.13 10.60 9.81
CA LEU A 336 15.11 9.85 8.54
C LEU A 336 16.03 10.48 7.49
N ALA A 337 16.20 11.79 7.55
CA ALA A 337 17.04 12.56 6.62
C ALA A 337 18.54 12.49 6.96
N GLU A 338 18.90 12.35 8.23
CA GLU A 338 20.29 12.25 8.68
C GLU A 338 20.73 10.78 8.70
N GLU A 339 21.59 10.38 7.75
CA GLU A 339 22.08 9.00 7.59
C GLU A 339 22.61 8.39 8.89
N ASP A 340 23.47 9.12 9.61
CA ASP A 340 24.13 8.64 10.84
C ASP A 340 23.16 8.45 12.02
N ARG A 341 21.94 8.98 11.92
CA ARG A 341 20.90 8.91 12.95
C ARG A 341 19.66 8.15 12.49
N ARG A 342 19.71 7.56 11.29
CA ARG A 342 18.62 6.73 10.79
C ARG A 342 18.51 5.43 11.57
N PRO A 343 17.30 4.98 11.92
CA PRO A 343 17.11 3.69 12.56
C PRO A 343 17.81 2.56 11.80
N VAL A 344 18.64 1.80 12.52
CA VAL A 344 19.41 0.69 11.94
C VAL A 344 18.47 -0.36 11.36
N GLY A 345 18.79 -0.83 10.16
CA GLY A 345 18.02 -1.84 9.45
C GLY A 345 16.89 -1.30 8.59
N LEU A 346 16.64 0.02 8.58
CA LEU A 346 15.82 0.63 7.54
C LEU A 346 16.56 0.61 6.20
N LYS A 347 15.80 0.31 5.15
CA LYS A 347 16.22 0.39 3.77
C LYS A 347 15.38 1.44 3.06
N GLN A 348 16.05 2.49 2.62
CA GLN A 348 15.43 3.59 1.89
C GLN A 348 15.34 3.28 0.39
N TYR A 349 14.21 3.63 -0.21
CA TYR A 349 13.97 3.61 -1.64
C TYR A 349 13.41 4.96 -2.11
N ILE A 350 13.96 5.50 -3.19
CA ILE A 350 13.48 6.73 -3.83
C ILE A 350 12.35 6.35 -4.80
N ALA A 351 11.10 6.52 -4.36
CA ALA A 351 9.94 6.23 -5.20
C ALA A 351 9.76 7.27 -6.31
N SER A 352 10.13 8.52 -6.03
CA SER A 352 10.26 9.59 -7.02
C SER A 352 11.16 10.68 -6.44
N THR A 353 11.64 11.62 -7.24
CA THR A 353 12.51 12.71 -6.76
C THR A 353 11.93 13.37 -5.51
N GLY A 354 12.69 13.34 -4.41
CA GLY A 354 12.29 13.92 -3.13
C GLY A 354 11.22 13.16 -2.35
N LYS A 355 10.80 11.96 -2.78
CA LYS A 355 9.82 11.11 -2.08
C LYS A 355 10.39 9.74 -1.78
N TYR A 356 10.41 9.38 -0.51
CA TYR A 356 11.10 8.23 0.01
C TYR A 356 10.13 7.19 0.56
N ARG A 357 10.56 5.93 0.52
CA ARG A 357 9.93 4.78 1.15
C ARG A 357 10.97 4.11 2.03
N GLU A 358 10.60 3.80 3.26
CA GLU A 358 11.45 3.08 4.20
C GLU A 358 10.82 1.73 4.49
N SER A 359 11.60 0.67 4.32
CA SER A 359 11.18 -0.69 4.64
C SER A 359 12.18 -1.35 5.57
N CYS A 360 11.77 -2.37 6.32
CA CYS A 360 12.71 -3.22 7.02
C CYS A 360 13.60 -3.96 6.00
N GLY A 361 14.91 -3.80 6.08
CA GLY A 361 15.87 -4.47 5.19
C GLY A 361 15.92 -5.99 5.35
N LYS A 362 15.40 -6.53 6.46
CA LYS A 362 15.39 -7.98 6.75
C LYS A 362 14.11 -8.67 6.30
N CYS A 363 12.93 -8.19 6.71
CA CYS A 363 11.65 -8.83 6.37
C CYS A 363 10.84 -8.11 5.29
N GLY A 364 11.29 -6.96 4.78
CA GLY A 364 10.63 -6.22 3.70
C GLY A 364 9.42 -5.37 4.13
N ALA A 365 9.02 -5.43 5.41
CA ALA A 365 7.86 -4.69 5.92
C ALA A 365 7.95 -3.20 5.58
N THR A 366 6.88 -2.62 5.03
CA THR A 366 6.80 -1.17 4.79
C THR A 366 6.67 -0.46 6.13
N VAL A 367 7.49 0.57 6.36
CA VAL A 367 7.57 1.28 7.64
C VAL A 367 7.11 2.73 7.49
N PHE A 368 7.81 3.50 6.64
CA PHE A 368 7.58 4.94 6.50
C PHE A 368 7.46 5.36 5.04
N SER A 369 6.72 6.45 4.82
CA SER A 369 6.74 7.26 3.61
C SER A 369 6.93 8.72 4.01
N TRP A 370 7.91 9.39 3.43
CA TRP A 370 8.20 10.79 3.74
C TRP A 370 8.75 11.51 2.50
N GLN A 371 8.83 12.84 2.55
CA GLN A 371 9.29 13.67 1.43
C GLN A 371 10.16 14.83 1.91
N ILE A 372 11.12 15.24 1.10
CA ILE A 372 12.14 16.24 1.49
C ILE A 372 11.57 17.64 1.71
N ASP A 373 10.45 17.98 1.06
CA ASP A 373 9.81 19.29 1.21
C ASP A 373 9.08 19.43 2.57
N THR A 374 8.72 18.31 3.19
CA THR A 374 8.03 18.25 4.49
C THR A 374 8.58 17.07 5.31
N PRO A 375 9.88 17.09 5.67
CA PRO A 375 10.57 15.91 6.21
C PRO A 375 10.10 15.57 7.62
N ASP A 376 9.53 16.55 8.34
CA ASP A 376 9.10 16.41 9.73
C ASP A 376 7.68 15.85 9.89
N LEU A 377 6.97 15.55 8.79
CA LEU A 377 5.69 14.86 8.82
C LEU A 377 5.78 13.56 8.02
N VAL A 378 5.63 12.44 8.73
CA VAL A 378 5.89 11.10 8.19
C VAL A 378 4.58 10.32 8.11
N SER A 379 4.38 9.60 7.01
CA SER A 379 3.34 8.57 6.93
C SER A 379 3.87 7.26 7.50
N VAL A 380 3.26 6.76 8.57
CA VAL A 380 3.61 5.51 9.25
C VAL A 380 2.66 4.39 8.83
N SER A 381 3.22 3.23 8.47
CA SER A 381 2.44 2.05 8.07
C SER A 381 1.66 1.47 9.27
N VAL A 382 0.33 1.59 9.22
CA VAL A 382 -0.56 1.20 10.34
C VAL A 382 -0.49 -0.30 10.64
N GLY A 383 -0.13 -1.14 9.66
CA GLY A 383 0.04 -2.57 9.86
C GLY A 383 1.16 -2.96 10.85
N LEU A 384 2.01 -2.01 11.27
CA LEU A 384 3.06 -2.25 12.26
C LEU A 384 2.65 -1.88 13.69
N LEU A 385 1.54 -1.16 13.86
CA LEU A 385 1.11 -0.65 15.16
C LEU A 385 0.55 -1.80 16.01
N ASP A 386 0.96 -1.82 17.27
CA ASP A 386 0.55 -2.82 18.26
C ASP A 386 -0.16 -2.09 19.40
N ASP A 387 -1.46 -1.81 19.19
CA ASP A 387 -2.33 -1.22 20.20
C ASP A 387 -3.12 -2.30 20.90
N LYS A 388 -3.25 -2.18 22.22
CA LYS A 388 -4.03 -3.13 23.02
C LYS A 388 -5.48 -3.20 22.57
N ASN A 389 -6.07 -2.10 22.08
CA ASN A 389 -7.47 -2.06 21.67
C ASN A 389 -7.71 -2.58 20.24
N GLY A 390 -6.66 -2.80 19.45
CA GLY A 390 -6.75 -3.50 18.18
C GLY A 390 -5.95 -2.88 17.04
N ALA A 391 -6.01 -3.57 15.89
CA ALA A 391 -5.17 -3.29 14.73
C ALA A 391 -5.34 -1.88 14.13
N ARG A 392 -6.49 -1.23 14.30
CA ARG A 392 -6.77 0.13 13.82
C ARG A 392 -6.28 1.22 14.78
N ALA A 393 -5.91 0.87 16.01
CA ALA A 393 -5.42 1.80 17.03
C ALA A 393 -6.30 3.06 17.18
N GLU A 394 -7.62 2.90 17.28
CA GLU A 394 -8.59 4.01 17.23
C GLU A 394 -8.47 4.98 18.41
N ASP A 395 -7.82 4.57 19.50
CA ASP A 395 -7.48 5.48 20.61
C ASP A 395 -6.37 6.47 20.26
N TRP A 396 -5.59 6.17 19.23
CA TRP A 396 -4.46 6.97 18.74
C TRP A 396 -4.74 7.61 17.39
N LEU A 397 -5.58 6.98 16.58
CA LEU A 397 -5.84 7.34 15.20
C LEU A 397 -7.29 7.74 14.99
N ASP A 398 -7.49 8.82 14.24
CA ASP A 398 -8.79 9.26 13.76
C ASP A 398 -8.85 9.02 12.25
N TRP A 399 -9.67 8.05 11.85
CA TRP A 399 -9.74 7.54 10.49
C TRP A 399 -10.59 8.44 9.60
N HIS A 400 -10.03 8.86 8.47
CA HIS A 400 -10.76 9.64 7.49
C HIS A 400 -11.76 8.77 6.71
N THR A 401 -13.06 9.00 6.92
CA THR A 401 -14.12 8.18 6.36
C THR A 401 -14.68 8.64 5.02
N LYS A 402 -14.36 9.87 4.58
CA LYS A 402 -15.01 10.50 3.41
C LYS A 402 -14.31 10.21 2.08
N ARG A 403 -13.09 9.67 2.09
CA ARG A 403 -12.30 9.42 0.88
C ARG A 403 -11.22 8.36 1.10
N VAL A 404 -10.97 7.57 0.07
CA VAL A 404 -9.74 6.78 -0.11
C VAL A 404 -8.78 7.55 -1.02
N SER A 405 -7.54 7.73 -0.59
CA SER A 405 -6.54 8.50 -1.38
C SER A 405 -6.26 7.80 -2.70
N PHE A 406 -6.28 8.58 -3.78
CA PHE A 406 -6.03 8.17 -5.16
C PHE A 406 -6.88 6.98 -5.62
N LYS A 407 -8.12 6.86 -5.14
CA LYS A 407 -9.06 5.79 -5.54
C LYS A 407 -9.20 5.65 -7.06
N GLU A 408 -9.12 6.77 -7.79
CA GLU A 408 -9.19 6.80 -9.25
C GLU A 408 -8.02 6.11 -9.95
N LYS A 409 -6.94 5.80 -9.23
CA LYS A 409 -5.76 5.06 -9.71
C LYS A 409 -5.70 3.60 -9.23
N ALA A 410 -6.70 3.17 -8.46
CA ALA A 410 -6.74 1.81 -7.91
C ALA A 410 -6.77 0.77 -9.05
N VAL A 411 -5.98 -0.30 -8.91
CA VAL A 411 -6.04 -1.44 -9.85
C VAL A 411 -7.36 -2.19 -9.73
N SER A 412 -7.90 -2.30 -8.51
CA SER A 412 -9.25 -2.82 -8.24
C SER A 412 -10.20 -1.69 -7.89
N GLN A 413 -10.97 -1.23 -8.89
CA GLN A 413 -11.97 -0.18 -8.72
C GLN A 413 -13.13 -0.62 -7.80
N SER A 414 -13.48 -1.91 -7.80
CA SER A 414 -14.53 -2.47 -6.92
C SER A 414 -14.14 -2.38 -5.44
N ILE A 415 -12.89 -2.70 -5.09
CA ILE A 415 -12.36 -2.56 -3.73
C ILE A 415 -12.31 -1.09 -3.31
N ALA A 416 -11.85 -0.19 -4.20
CA ALA A 416 -11.80 1.23 -3.92
C ALA A 416 -13.18 1.83 -3.62
N LYS A 417 -14.19 1.43 -4.41
CA LYS A 417 -15.59 1.78 -4.17
C LYS A 417 -16.12 1.18 -2.87
N GLY A 418 -15.82 -0.10 -2.62
CA GLY A 418 -16.24 -0.81 -1.41
C GLY A 418 -15.73 -0.16 -0.13
N LEU A 419 -14.48 0.30 -0.11
CA LEU A 419 -13.90 1.06 1.00
C LEU A 419 -14.65 2.38 1.23
N GLU A 420 -14.85 3.18 0.17
CA GLU A 420 -15.52 4.48 0.29
C GLU A 420 -16.97 4.35 0.76
N ASP A 421 -17.73 3.41 0.18
CA ASP A 421 -19.12 3.16 0.56
C ASP A 421 -19.21 2.62 2.01
N SER A 422 -18.29 1.74 2.41
CA SER A 422 -18.28 1.15 3.75
C SER A 422 -17.87 2.15 4.83
N MET A 423 -16.88 3.01 4.57
CA MET A 423 -16.39 3.97 5.57
C MET A 423 -17.36 5.12 5.82
N THR A 424 -18.11 5.57 4.81
CA THR A 424 -19.09 6.66 4.97
C THR A 424 -20.29 6.29 5.85
N THR A 425 -20.41 5.02 6.22
CA THR A 425 -21.50 4.45 7.02
C THR A 425 -21.02 3.92 8.37
N ILE A 426 -19.84 4.35 8.83
CA ILE A 426 -19.25 4.05 10.15
C ILE A 426 -19.49 5.23 11.09
#